data_AF-A0A9E2MR89-F1
#
_entry.id   AF-A0A9E2MR89-F1
#
_cell.length_a   1.000
_cell.length_b   1.000
_cell.length_c   1.000
_cell.angle_alpha   90.00
_cell.angle_beta   90.00
_cell.angle_gamma   90.00
#
_symmetry.space_group_name_H-M   'P 1'
#
loop_
_entity.id
_entity.type
_entity.pdbx_description
1 polymer ?
#
loop_
_entity_poly.entity_id
_entity_poly.type
_entity_poly.pdbx_seq_one_letter_code
_entity_poly.pdbx_strand_id
1 'polypeptide(L)'
;MGEREIRQKAMLRYEQGEKSKNIYTSYGKSERWFFKWLKRFKSGDPNWTDEQSRRPHISPKKIEPQMEQTVIMTRNQLVNTLYAPIGAQHICWELQKTTDTLPSLTTINRIIKRNGLTRKRPRYQAKGVKYPIFPNVTASNILHQIDTVGPRYLKNDGRFYAINVMDTYDRRIRVNPQRRQNKDAIVGGMLRS
;
A
#
# COMPACT_ATOMS: atom_id res chain seq x y z
N MET A 1 -13.30 10.48 34.66
CA MET A 1 -12.07 9.96 35.29
C MET A 1 -11.30 9.18 34.22
N GLY A 2 -10.05 9.53 33.99
CA GLY A 2 -9.20 8.87 32.99
C GLY A 2 -8.81 7.45 33.45
N GLU A 3 -8.47 6.56 32.52
CA GLU A 3 -8.17 5.17 32.88
C GLU A 3 -6.91 5.04 33.76
N ARG A 4 -5.93 5.93 33.60
CA ARG A 4 -4.75 6.06 34.47
C ARG A 4 -5.14 6.40 35.91
N GLU A 5 -6.04 7.35 36.10
CA GLU A 5 -6.52 7.77 37.43
C GLU A 5 -7.27 6.64 38.14
N ILE A 6 -8.07 5.86 37.41
CA ILE A 6 -8.77 4.69 37.95
C ILE A 6 -7.76 3.65 38.45
N ARG A 7 -6.68 3.42 37.69
CA ARG A 7 -5.58 2.49 38.09
C ARG A 7 -4.90 2.98 39.36
N GLN A 8 -4.53 4.26 39.44
CA GLN A 8 -3.89 4.86 40.62
C GLN A 8 -4.77 4.79 41.86
N LYS A 9 -6.03 5.23 41.76
CA LYS A 9 -6.97 5.20 42.88
C LYS A 9 -7.29 3.78 43.35
N ALA A 10 -7.33 2.81 42.43
CA ALA A 10 -7.50 1.41 42.80
C ALA A 10 -6.31 0.86 43.62
N MET A 11 -5.07 1.24 43.29
CA MET A 11 -3.90 0.83 44.06
C MET A 11 -3.81 1.55 45.41
N LEU A 12 -4.13 2.84 45.46
CA LEU A 12 -4.17 3.60 46.71
C LEU A 12 -5.20 3.02 47.70
N ARG A 13 -6.40 2.67 47.23
CA ARG A 13 -7.43 1.98 48.06
C ARG A 13 -6.97 0.61 48.54
N TYR A 14 -6.19 -0.10 47.73
CA TYR A 14 -5.62 -1.39 48.11
C TYR A 14 -4.54 -1.24 49.19
N GLU A 15 -3.66 -0.23 49.10
CA GLU A 15 -2.68 0.08 50.15
C GLU A 15 -3.34 0.52 51.47
N GLN A 16 -4.50 1.17 51.39
CA GLN A 16 -5.34 1.51 52.55
C GLN A 16 -6.05 0.31 53.18
N GLY A 17 -5.83 -0.92 52.68
CA GLY A 17 -6.35 -2.16 53.26
C GLY A 17 -7.73 -2.58 52.78
N GLU A 18 -8.28 -1.94 51.76
CA GLU A 18 -9.57 -2.35 51.20
C GLU A 18 -9.47 -3.69 50.45
N LYS A 19 -10.47 -4.56 50.61
CA LYS A 19 -10.54 -5.85 49.92
C LYS A 19 -10.60 -5.64 48.40
N SER A 20 -9.71 -6.33 47.67
CA SER A 20 -9.61 -6.29 46.20
C SER A 20 -10.96 -6.41 45.48
N LYS A 21 -11.86 -7.27 45.98
CA LYS A 21 -13.21 -7.47 45.43
C LYS A 21 -14.05 -6.21 45.41
N ASN A 22 -14.02 -5.43 46.48
CA ASN A 22 -14.80 -4.20 46.59
C ASN A 22 -14.24 -3.14 45.64
N ILE A 23 -12.91 -3.07 45.51
CA ILE A 23 -12.23 -2.13 44.63
C ILE A 23 -12.62 -2.38 43.17
N TYR A 24 -12.37 -3.58 42.63
CA TYR A 24 -12.66 -3.83 41.21
C TYR A 24 -14.15 -3.78 40.89
N THR A 25 -15.02 -4.19 41.81
CA THR A 25 -16.47 -4.13 41.62
C THR A 25 -16.97 -2.69 41.59
N SER A 26 -16.46 -1.82 42.48
CA SER A 26 -16.83 -0.40 42.53
C SER A 26 -16.49 0.38 41.25
N TYR A 27 -15.43 -0.04 40.55
CA TYR A 27 -15.02 0.55 39.27
C TYR A 27 -15.58 -0.19 38.04
N GLY A 28 -16.43 -1.21 38.22
CA GLY A 28 -16.96 -2.03 37.13
C GLY A 28 -15.86 -2.77 36.35
N LYS A 29 -14.77 -3.16 37.01
CA LYS A 29 -13.62 -3.85 36.41
C LYS A 29 -13.58 -5.32 36.82
N SER A 30 -12.98 -6.14 35.97
CA SER A 30 -12.79 -7.56 36.26
C SER A 30 -11.67 -7.79 37.26
N GLU A 31 -11.72 -8.91 37.96
CA GLU A 31 -10.64 -9.40 38.81
C GLU A 31 -9.30 -9.47 38.07
N ARG A 32 -9.31 -9.97 36.81
CA ARG A 32 -8.13 -10.03 35.94
C ARG A 32 -7.53 -8.65 35.67
N TRP A 33 -8.36 -7.62 35.49
CA TRP A 33 -7.89 -6.25 35.33
C TRP A 33 -7.17 -5.78 36.60
N PHE A 34 -7.74 -6.02 37.77
CA PHE A 34 -7.17 -5.58 39.04
C PHE A 34 -5.81 -6.23 39.32
N PHE A 35 -5.72 -7.56 39.27
CA PHE A 35 -4.47 -8.26 39.54
C PHE A 35 -3.38 -7.99 38.50
N LYS A 36 -3.74 -7.71 37.24
CA LYS A 36 -2.79 -7.23 36.24
C LYS A 36 -2.12 -5.93 36.69
N TRP A 37 -2.90 -4.94 37.11
CA TRP A 37 -2.36 -3.64 37.51
C TRP A 37 -1.69 -3.70 38.88
N LEU A 38 -2.17 -4.52 39.81
CA LEU A 38 -1.49 -4.78 41.08
C LEU A 38 -0.10 -5.38 40.88
N LYS A 39 0.04 -6.35 39.97
CA LYS A 39 1.35 -6.92 39.63
C LYS A 39 2.31 -5.86 39.09
N ARG A 40 1.81 -4.92 38.29
CA ARG A 40 2.61 -3.82 37.73
C ARG A 40 2.93 -2.74 38.76
N PHE A 41 1.99 -2.41 39.64
CA PHE A 41 2.23 -1.50 40.75
C PHE A 41 3.36 -2.03 41.65
N LYS A 42 3.31 -3.32 41.97
CA LYS A 42 4.36 -4.00 42.75
C LYS A 42 5.69 -4.19 42.03
N SER A 43 5.76 -3.99 40.70
CA SER A 43 7.03 -4.12 39.98
C SER A 43 7.93 -2.89 40.11
N GLY A 44 7.46 -1.80 40.71
CA GLY A 44 8.23 -0.56 40.92
C GLY A 44 8.49 0.25 39.65
N ASP A 45 7.84 -0.08 38.54
CA ASP A 45 7.97 0.65 37.27
C ASP A 45 7.27 2.02 37.39
N PRO A 46 7.95 3.16 37.24
CA PRO A 46 7.32 4.49 37.34
C PRO A 46 6.15 4.68 36.35
N ASN A 47 6.17 3.98 35.22
CA ASN A 47 5.15 4.04 34.17
C ASN A 47 4.19 2.83 34.24
N TRP A 48 4.06 2.18 35.40
CA TRP A 48 3.19 1.02 35.59
C TRP A 48 1.72 1.30 35.23
N THR A 49 1.30 2.56 35.28
CA THR A 49 -0.07 3.00 34.95
C THR A 49 -0.34 3.05 33.45
N ASP A 50 0.70 2.96 32.61
CA ASP A 50 0.58 3.09 31.17
C ASP A 50 0.16 1.78 30.49
N GLU A 51 -0.57 1.94 29.39
CA GLU A 51 -0.76 0.80 28.49
C GLU A 51 0.57 0.44 27.85
N GLN A 52 0.98 -0.82 28.06
CA GLN A 52 2.12 -1.37 27.34
C GLN A 52 1.63 -1.93 26.02
N SER A 53 2.51 -1.89 25.01
CA SER A 53 2.25 -2.51 23.72
C SER A 53 1.82 -3.97 23.90
N ARG A 54 0.71 -4.34 23.24
CA ARG A 54 0.23 -5.74 23.18
C ARG A 54 0.95 -6.53 22.09
N ARG A 55 1.94 -5.91 21.41
CA ARG A 55 2.70 -6.57 20.35
C ARG A 55 3.56 -7.68 20.96
N PRO A 56 3.66 -8.85 20.31
CA PRO A 56 4.61 -9.88 20.73
C PRO A 56 6.01 -9.31 20.90
N HIS A 57 6.62 -9.55 22.06
CA HIS A 57 8.00 -9.13 22.35
C HIS A 57 9.01 -9.81 21.42
N ILE A 58 8.69 -11.02 20.95
CA ILE A 58 9.52 -11.82 20.06
C ILE A 58 8.70 -12.19 18.82
N SER A 59 9.31 -12.04 17.65
CA SER A 59 8.76 -12.49 16.37
C SER A 59 9.75 -13.51 15.78
N PRO A 60 9.57 -14.82 16.01
CA PRO A 60 10.52 -15.85 15.58
C PRO A 60 10.77 -15.86 14.06
N LYS A 61 9.78 -15.43 13.28
CA LYS A 61 9.85 -15.32 11.80
C LYS A 61 10.32 -13.93 11.33
N LYS A 62 11.01 -13.17 12.19
CA LYS A 62 11.55 -11.87 11.79
C LYS A 62 12.70 -12.14 10.82
N ILE A 63 12.60 -11.56 9.64
CA ILE A 63 13.68 -11.60 8.65
C ILE A 63 14.96 -11.03 9.25
N GLU A 64 16.09 -11.56 8.79
CA GLU A 64 17.40 -11.08 9.17
C GLU A 64 17.54 -9.57 8.89
N PRO A 65 18.11 -8.79 9.83
CA PRO A 65 18.29 -7.35 9.65
C PRO A 65 19.06 -7.00 8.39
N GLN A 66 20.08 -7.80 8.03
CA GLN A 66 20.88 -7.58 6.82
C GLN A 66 20.03 -7.68 5.55
N MET A 67 19.21 -8.73 5.42
CA MET A 67 18.32 -8.89 4.26
C MET A 67 17.26 -7.78 4.17
N GLU A 68 16.74 -7.31 5.31
CA GLU A 68 15.86 -6.15 5.33
C GLU A 68 16.57 -4.90 4.78
N GLN A 69 17.82 -4.67 5.19
CA GLN A 69 18.60 -3.54 4.71
C GLN A 69 18.88 -3.64 3.20
N THR A 70 19.20 -4.84 2.70
CA THR A 70 19.38 -5.07 1.26
C THR A 70 18.10 -4.73 0.48
N VAL A 71 16.93 -5.17 0.95
CA VAL A 71 15.64 -4.83 0.32
C VAL A 71 15.41 -3.31 0.28
N ILE A 72 15.75 -2.59 1.36
CA ILE A 72 15.63 -1.13 1.44
C ILE A 72 16.57 -0.46 0.43
N MET A 73 17.83 -0.88 0.38
CA MET A 73 18.82 -0.34 -0.55
C MET A 73 18.42 -0.57 -2.01
N THR A 74 18.03 -1.80 -2.37
CA THR A 74 17.54 -2.13 -3.71
C THR A 74 16.32 -1.29 -4.07
N ARG A 75 15.36 -1.12 -3.14
CA ARG A 75 14.18 -0.27 -3.36
C ARG A 75 14.58 1.18 -3.67
N ASN A 76 15.52 1.75 -2.92
CA ASN A 76 15.96 3.13 -3.13
C ASN A 76 16.70 3.30 -4.46
N GLN A 77 17.58 2.35 -4.80
CA GLN A 77 18.27 2.33 -6.09
C GLN A 77 17.27 2.30 -7.25
N LEU A 78 16.28 1.41 -7.20
CA LEU A 78 15.25 1.30 -8.24
C LEU A 78 14.39 2.57 -8.37
N VAL A 79 14.09 3.25 -7.26
CA VAL A 79 13.37 4.53 -7.29
C VAL A 79 14.18 5.61 -8.01
N ASN A 80 15.51 5.60 -7.86
CA ASN A 80 16.42 6.54 -8.50
C ASN A 80 16.83 6.14 -9.92
N THR A 81 16.42 4.96 -10.39
CA THR A 81 16.73 4.47 -11.74
C THR A 81 15.61 4.82 -12.70
N LEU A 82 15.94 5.52 -13.78
CA LEU A 82 14.97 5.96 -14.77
C LEU A 82 14.28 4.74 -15.42
N TYR A 83 12.94 4.77 -15.47
CA TYR A 83 12.09 3.71 -16.02
C TYR A 83 12.14 2.34 -15.32
N ALA A 84 12.85 2.20 -14.20
CA ALA A 84 12.92 0.94 -13.49
C ALA A 84 11.58 0.61 -12.76
N PRO A 85 11.09 -0.64 -12.85
CA PRO A 85 9.98 -1.07 -12.02
C PRO A 85 10.39 -1.12 -10.55
N ILE A 86 9.66 -0.44 -9.68
CA ILE A 86 10.01 -0.39 -8.25
C ILE A 86 9.36 -1.51 -7.41
N GLY A 87 8.49 -2.32 -8.00
CA GLY A 87 7.64 -3.29 -7.28
C GLY A 87 8.42 -4.44 -6.63
N ALA A 88 7.76 -5.14 -5.69
CA ALA A 88 8.36 -6.27 -4.96
C ALA A 88 8.90 -7.38 -5.88
N GLN A 89 8.24 -7.64 -7.02
CA GLN A 89 8.72 -8.61 -8.01
C GLN A 89 10.07 -8.20 -8.59
N HIS A 90 10.24 -6.93 -8.95
CA HIS A 90 11.50 -6.47 -9.52
C HIS A 90 12.60 -6.38 -8.46
N ILE A 91 12.27 -6.02 -7.22
CA ILE A 91 13.20 -6.11 -6.09
C ILE A 91 13.66 -7.55 -5.90
N CYS A 92 12.74 -8.53 -5.93
CA CYS A 92 13.09 -9.95 -5.82
C CYS A 92 14.01 -10.40 -6.96
N TRP A 93 13.73 -9.95 -8.20
CA TRP A 93 14.59 -10.21 -9.35
C TRP A 93 15.97 -9.58 -9.24
N GLU A 94 16.11 -8.38 -8.67
CA GLU A 94 17.41 -7.78 -8.40
C GLU A 94 18.18 -8.55 -7.33
N LEU A 95 17.50 -8.98 -6.25
CA LEU A 95 18.13 -9.76 -5.18
C LEU A 95 18.62 -11.12 -5.67
N GLN A 96 17.91 -11.76 -6.62
CA GLN A 96 18.33 -13.03 -7.24
C GLN A 96 19.73 -12.97 -7.88
N LYS A 97 20.22 -11.78 -8.26
CA LYS A 97 21.55 -11.62 -8.84
C LYS A 97 22.67 -11.68 -7.81
N THR A 98 22.36 -11.44 -6.53
CA THR A 98 23.35 -11.25 -5.47
C THR A 98 23.21 -12.24 -4.31
N THR A 99 22.08 -12.93 -4.18
CA THR A 99 21.83 -13.88 -3.07
C THR A 99 20.89 -15.00 -3.47
N ASP A 100 21.16 -16.20 -2.95
CA ASP A 100 20.32 -17.39 -3.13
C ASP A 100 19.16 -17.44 -2.12
N THR A 101 19.24 -16.68 -1.03
CA THR A 101 18.20 -16.68 0.03
C THR A 101 17.22 -15.54 -0.17
N LEU A 102 16.09 -15.84 -0.79
CA LEU A 102 15.13 -14.81 -1.19
C LEU A 102 13.95 -14.70 -0.23
N PRO A 103 13.60 -13.48 0.23
CA PRO A 103 12.35 -13.26 0.92
C PRO A 103 11.17 -13.42 -0.04
N SER A 104 10.04 -13.93 0.48
CA SER A 104 8.77 -13.92 -0.26
C SER A 104 8.37 -12.49 -0.66
N LEU A 105 7.62 -12.35 -1.75
CA LEU A 105 7.07 -11.06 -2.19
C LEU A 105 6.25 -10.37 -1.08
N THR A 106 5.53 -11.16 -0.27
CA THR A 106 4.77 -10.66 0.89
C THR A 106 5.70 -10.06 1.94
N THR A 107 6.85 -10.69 2.20
CA THR A 107 7.86 -10.18 3.13
C THR A 107 8.46 -8.88 2.62
N ILE A 108 8.83 -8.81 1.34
CA ILE A 108 9.33 -7.58 0.70
C ILE A 108 8.30 -6.45 0.84
N ASN A 109 7.03 -6.70 0.52
CA ASN A 109 5.96 -5.72 0.66
C ASN A 109 5.79 -5.25 2.11
N ARG A 110 5.91 -6.15 3.10
CA ARG A 110 5.86 -5.78 4.52
C ARG A 110 7.06 -4.91 4.93
N ILE A 111 8.26 -5.20 4.43
CA ILE A 111 9.47 -4.39 4.65
C ILE A 111 9.26 -2.98 4.08
N ILE A 112 8.82 -2.87 2.83
CA ILE A 112 8.53 -1.58 2.17
C ILE A 112 7.48 -0.78 2.98
N LYS A 113 6.41 -1.45 3.43
CA LYS A 113 5.33 -0.81 4.19
C LYS A 113 5.80 -0.31 5.55
N ARG A 114 6.50 -1.14 6.33
CA ARG A 114 6.92 -0.78 7.70
C ARG A 114 8.02 0.29 7.73
N ASN A 115 8.82 0.37 6.67
CA ASN A 115 9.87 1.38 6.53
C ASN A 115 9.39 2.65 5.78
N GLY A 116 8.08 2.79 5.54
CA GLY A 116 7.55 4.01 4.90
C GLY A 116 7.91 4.21 3.43
N LEU A 117 8.50 3.21 2.76
CA LEU A 117 8.95 3.29 1.35
C LEU A 117 7.81 3.11 0.32
N THR A 118 6.56 3.17 0.79
CA THR A 118 5.37 3.04 -0.07
C THR A 118 5.06 4.39 -0.72
N ARG A 119 5.14 4.44 -2.05
CA ARG A 119 4.74 5.63 -2.81
C ARG A 119 3.21 5.70 -2.86
N LYS A 120 2.62 6.68 -2.18
CA LYS A 120 1.20 7.03 -2.38
C LYS A 120 1.08 7.78 -3.70
N ARG A 121 0.29 7.26 -4.63
CA ARG A 121 -0.09 8.03 -5.82
C ARG A 121 -1.08 9.11 -5.39
N PRO A 122 -0.93 10.37 -5.83
CA PRO A 122 -1.97 11.36 -5.64
C PRO A 122 -3.25 10.85 -6.32
N ARG A 123 -4.41 11.18 -5.75
CA ARG A 123 -5.68 10.91 -6.42
C ARG A 123 -5.70 11.68 -7.73
N TYR A 124 -6.24 11.06 -8.78
CA TYR A 124 -6.48 11.75 -10.03
C TYR A 124 -7.38 12.97 -9.77
N GLN A 125 -6.96 14.13 -10.24
CA GLN A 125 -7.76 15.33 -10.25
C GLN A 125 -8.19 15.57 -11.70
N ALA A 126 -9.50 15.67 -11.92
CA ALA A 126 -10.03 15.98 -13.23
C ALA A 126 -9.57 17.39 -13.65
N LYS A 127 -9.15 17.53 -14.90
CA LYS A 127 -8.66 18.81 -15.44
C LYS A 127 -9.76 19.87 -15.64
N GLY A 128 -11.01 19.57 -15.30
CA GLY A 128 -12.16 20.47 -15.49
C GLY A 128 -12.57 20.72 -16.95
N VAL A 129 -11.96 20.00 -17.91
CA VAL A 129 -12.29 20.14 -19.34
C VAL A 129 -13.69 19.58 -19.59
N LYS A 130 -14.61 20.44 -20.07
CA LYS A 130 -15.92 20.01 -20.54
C LYS A 130 -15.76 19.28 -21.87
N TYR A 131 -15.97 17.97 -21.86
CA TYR A 131 -16.03 17.20 -23.09
C TYR A 131 -17.37 17.45 -23.80
N PRO A 132 -17.41 17.46 -25.14
CA PRO A 132 -18.65 17.53 -25.87
C PRO A 132 -19.53 16.35 -25.48
N ILE A 133 -20.73 16.65 -25.00
CA ILE A 133 -21.75 15.63 -24.72
C ILE A 133 -22.40 15.30 -26.05
N PHE A 134 -22.19 14.09 -26.55
CA PHE A 134 -22.91 13.58 -27.71
C PHE A 134 -24.26 13.05 -27.22
N PRO A 135 -25.38 13.69 -27.59
CA PRO A 135 -26.63 13.52 -26.86
C PRO A 135 -27.29 12.15 -27.05
N ASN A 136 -27.01 11.41 -28.13
CA ASN A 136 -27.53 10.05 -28.31
C ASN A 136 -26.66 9.25 -29.29
N VAL A 137 -26.09 8.14 -28.81
CA VAL A 137 -25.46 7.11 -29.65
C VAL A 137 -26.43 5.94 -29.76
N THR A 138 -27.21 5.90 -30.85
CA THR A 138 -28.33 4.95 -31.03
C THR A 138 -28.02 3.74 -31.92
N ALA A 139 -26.87 3.74 -32.58
CA ALA A 139 -26.41 2.67 -33.45
C ALA A 139 -24.88 2.66 -33.54
N SER A 140 -24.32 1.54 -34.00
CA SER A 140 -22.89 1.44 -34.35
C SER A 140 -22.52 2.49 -35.40
N ASN A 141 -21.26 2.89 -35.39
CA ASN A 141 -20.63 3.87 -36.28
C ASN A 141 -21.09 5.33 -36.13
N ILE A 142 -21.91 5.67 -35.13
CA ILE A 142 -22.30 7.07 -34.85
C ILE A 142 -21.18 7.86 -34.16
N LEU A 143 -20.53 7.26 -33.17
CA LEU A 143 -19.47 7.92 -32.40
C LEU A 143 -18.34 6.95 -32.11
N HIS A 144 -17.16 7.30 -32.61
CA HIS A 144 -15.91 6.61 -32.31
C HIS A 144 -15.05 7.46 -31.37
N GLN A 145 -14.51 6.81 -30.35
CA GLN A 145 -13.49 7.39 -29.48
C GLN A 145 -12.13 6.83 -29.88
N ILE A 146 -11.11 7.68 -29.86
CA ILE A 146 -9.75 7.32 -30.21
C ILE A 146 -8.80 7.65 -29.07
N ASP A 147 -7.87 6.74 -28.81
CA ASP A 147 -6.73 6.97 -27.92
C ASP A 147 -5.45 6.44 -28.56
N THR A 148 -4.35 7.16 -28.40
CA THR A 148 -3.03 6.72 -28.88
C THR A 148 -2.12 6.42 -27.71
N VAL A 149 -1.80 5.14 -27.53
CA VAL A 149 -0.94 4.68 -26.44
C VAL A 149 0.46 4.41 -26.97
N GLY A 150 1.44 5.13 -26.44
CA GLY A 150 2.83 4.88 -26.76
C GLY A 150 3.78 6.00 -26.31
N PRO A 151 5.07 5.85 -26.59
CA PRO A 151 5.67 4.70 -27.24
C PRO A 151 5.68 3.44 -26.35
N ARG A 152 5.44 2.28 -26.95
CA ARG A 152 5.70 0.96 -26.37
C ARG A 152 6.84 0.28 -27.14
N TYR A 153 7.48 -0.69 -26.51
CA TYR A 153 8.66 -1.36 -27.07
C TYR A 153 8.44 -2.88 -27.06
N LEU A 154 8.63 -3.50 -28.21
CA LEU A 154 8.71 -4.94 -28.34
C LEU A 154 10.19 -5.35 -28.40
N LYS A 155 10.54 -6.39 -27.64
CA LYS A 155 11.90 -6.94 -27.65
C LYS A 155 12.25 -7.37 -29.08
N ASN A 156 13.40 -6.92 -29.59
CA ASN A 156 13.91 -7.18 -30.94
C ASN A 156 13.12 -6.57 -32.12
N ASP A 157 12.02 -5.86 -31.88
CA ASP A 157 11.19 -5.25 -32.92
C ASP A 157 11.11 -3.71 -32.77
N GLY A 158 11.44 -3.19 -31.59
CA GLY A 158 11.60 -1.77 -31.36
C GLY A 158 10.29 -1.07 -31.01
N ARG A 159 10.22 0.22 -31.34
CA ARG A 159 9.18 1.14 -30.86
C ARG A 159 7.92 1.05 -31.71
N PHE A 160 6.75 1.12 -31.07
CA PHE A 160 5.47 1.28 -31.73
C PHE A 160 4.49 2.12 -30.89
N TYR A 161 3.44 2.60 -31.55
CA TYR A 161 2.31 3.33 -30.98
C TYR A 161 1.04 2.55 -31.32
N ALA A 162 0.21 2.27 -30.32
CA ALA A 162 -1.08 1.63 -30.53
C ALA A 162 -2.14 2.72 -30.68
N ILE A 163 -2.70 2.85 -31.89
CA ILE A 163 -3.86 3.72 -32.13
C ILE A 163 -5.10 2.87 -31.92
N ASN A 164 -5.79 3.11 -30.81
CA ASN A 164 -7.00 2.40 -30.42
C ASN A 164 -8.21 3.20 -30.86
N VAL A 165 -9.08 2.60 -31.68
CA VAL A 165 -10.37 3.16 -32.05
C VAL A 165 -11.44 2.27 -31.43
N MET A 166 -12.39 2.88 -30.72
CA MET A 166 -13.52 2.20 -30.10
C MET A 166 -14.82 2.81 -30.60
N ASP A 167 -15.73 1.97 -31.07
CA ASP A 167 -17.13 2.35 -31.26
C ASP A 167 -17.80 2.45 -29.88
N THR A 168 -18.41 3.60 -29.58
CA THR A 168 -19.02 3.85 -28.28
C THR A 168 -20.36 3.13 -28.06
N TYR A 169 -21.02 2.68 -29.14
CA TYR A 169 -22.27 1.93 -29.09
C TYR A 169 -22.02 0.44 -28.77
N ASP A 170 -21.36 -0.28 -29.68
CA ASP A 170 -21.18 -1.73 -29.59
C ASP A 170 -19.88 -2.15 -28.88
N ARG A 171 -19.04 -1.18 -28.52
CA ARG A 171 -17.75 -1.39 -27.83
C ARG A 171 -16.75 -2.20 -28.63
N ARG A 172 -16.91 -2.33 -29.95
CA ARG A 172 -15.89 -2.92 -30.80
C ARG A 172 -14.64 -2.04 -30.79
N ILE A 173 -13.51 -2.69 -30.64
CA ILE A 173 -12.21 -2.04 -30.54
C ILE A 173 -11.34 -2.53 -31.69
N ARG A 174 -10.68 -1.60 -32.35
CA ARG A 174 -9.61 -1.89 -33.28
C ARG A 174 -8.31 -1.25 -32.80
N VAL A 175 -7.24 -2.02 -32.84
CA VAL A 175 -5.90 -1.56 -32.47
C VAL A 175 -5.05 -1.54 -33.73
N ASN A 176 -4.57 -0.36 -34.09
CA ASN A 176 -3.72 -0.14 -35.25
C ASN A 176 -2.30 0.20 -34.78
N PRO A 177 -1.38 -0.78 -34.69
CA PRO A 177 0.00 -0.52 -34.30
C PRO A 177 0.75 0.21 -35.42
N GLN A 178 1.39 1.33 -35.09
CA GLN A 178 2.15 2.17 -36.01
C GLN A 178 3.56 2.44 -35.49
N ARG A 179 4.54 2.57 -36.39
CA ARG A 179 5.94 2.87 -36.00
C ARG A 179 6.15 4.32 -35.57
N ARG A 180 5.25 5.23 -35.96
CA ARG A 180 5.33 6.68 -35.72
C ARG A 180 3.99 7.20 -35.23
N GLN A 181 4.03 8.29 -34.46
CA GLN A 181 2.87 9.07 -34.05
C GLN A 181 2.88 10.41 -34.78
N ASN A 182 2.63 10.36 -36.09
CA ASN A 182 2.44 11.53 -36.94
C ASN A 182 1.00 11.56 -37.46
N LYS A 183 0.61 12.67 -38.10
CA LYS A 183 -0.75 12.85 -38.64
C LYS A 183 -1.14 11.71 -39.58
N ASP A 184 -0.26 11.31 -40.48
CA ASP A 184 -0.53 10.25 -41.47
C ASP A 184 -0.80 8.89 -40.81
N ALA A 185 -0.01 8.52 -39.80
CA ALA A 185 -0.22 7.29 -39.06
C ALA A 185 -1.53 7.32 -38.27
N ILE A 186 -1.88 8.46 -37.67
CA ILE A 186 -3.14 8.64 -36.93
C ILE A 186 -4.34 8.51 -37.88
N VAL A 187 -4.32 9.24 -39.00
CA VAL A 187 -5.38 9.18 -40.01
C VAL A 187 -5.47 7.79 -40.62
N GLY A 188 -4.34 7.14 -40.91
CA GLY A 188 -4.31 5.76 -41.39
C GLY A 188 -4.90 4.76 -40.39
N GLY A 189 -4.71 4.99 -39.08
CA GLY A 189 -5.33 4.21 -38.01
C GLY A 189 -6.84 4.45 -37.88
N MET A 190 -7.32 5.66 -38.19
CA MET A 190 -8.74 5.99 -38.22
C MET A 190 -9.45 5.38 -39.43
N LEU A 191 -8.90 5.51 -40.63
CA LEU A 191 -9.54 5.04 -41.86
C LEU A 191 -9.63 3.51 -41.95
N ARG A 192 -8.78 2.82 -41.20
CA ARG A 192 -8.77 1.36 -41.11
C ARG A 192 -9.61 0.85 -39.96
N SER A 193 -10.42 1.68 -39.27
CA SER A 193 -11.30 1.26 -38.17
C SER A 193 -12.53 0.52 -38.67
#